data_AF-A0A1Q8QTF5-F1
#
_entry.id   AF-A0A1Q8QTF5-F1
#
_cell.length_a   1.000
_cell.length_b   1.000
_cell.length_c   1.000
_cell.angle_alpha   90.00
_cell.angle_beta   90.00
_cell.angle_gamma   90.00
#
_symmetry.space_group_name_H-M   'P 1'
#
loop_
_entity.id
_entity.type
_entity.pdbx_description
1 polymer ?
#
loop_
_entity_poly.entity_id
_entity_poly.type
_entity_poly.pdbx_seq_one_letter_code
_entity_poly.pdbx_strand_id
1 'polypeptide(L)' 'MNVGEEGYNTLAKYCPNCGSPGKPEALFCIQCGTAMGRERRCVKCQSAVPVGAKFCSNCGIQQE' A
#
# COMPACT_ATOMS: atom_id res chain seq x y z
N MET A 1 -32.05 -3.38 -13.23
CA MET A 1 -31.03 -2.93 -12.27
C MET A 1 -29.70 -3.33 -12.86
N ASN A 2 -29.02 -2.37 -13.48
CA ASN A 2 -27.80 -2.56 -14.25
C ASN A 2 -26.68 -3.01 -13.30
N VAL A 3 -26.33 -4.29 -13.35
CA VAL A 3 -25.08 -4.79 -12.77
C VAL A 3 -23.99 -4.28 -13.70
N GLY A 4 -23.33 -3.20 -13.30
CA GLY A 4 -22.22 -2.60 -14.02
C GLY A 4 -21.09 -3.61 -14.12
N GLU A 5 -21.06 -4.28 -15.27
CA GLU A 5 -19.96 -5.00 -15.87
C GLU A 5 -18.59 -4.44 -15.44
N GLU A 6 -18.01 -5.18 -14.49
CA GLU A 6 -16.77 -4.96 -13.77
C GLU A 6 -15.58 -5.12 -14.73
N GLY A 7 -15.40 -4.11 -15.58
CA GLY A 7 -14.25 -3.97 -16.45
C GLY A 7 -13.00 -3.60 -15.65
N TYR A 8 -12.34 -4.60 -15.08
CA TYR A 8 -10.94 -4.50 -14.64
C TYR A 8 -10.38 -5.91 -14.45
N ASN A 9 -9.88 -6.49 -15.52
CA ASN A 9 -8.86 -7.53 -15.41
C ASN A 9 -7.50 -6.83 -15.46
N THR A 10 -6.99 -6.37 -14.31
CA THR A 10 -5.62 -5.82 -14.26
C THR A 10 -4.96 -6.04 -12.89
N LEU A 11 -4.62 -7.29 -12.56
CA LEU A 11 -3.72 -7.64 -11.45
C LEU A 11 -4.20 -7.12 -10.07
N ALA A 12 -5.34 -7.62 -9.59
CA ALA A 12 -5.73 -7.43 -8.20
C ALA A 12 -4.62 -8.03 -7.32
N LYS A 13 -3.83 -7.16 -6.69
CA LYS A 13 -2.79 -7.59 -5.78
C LYS A 13 -3.49 -7.94 -4.49
N TYR A 14 -3.43 -9.21 -4.11
CA TYR A 14 -3.89 -9.63 -2.80
C TYR A 14 -2.91 -9.11 -1.74
N CYS A 15 -3.44 -8.68 -0.61
CA CYS A 15 -2.61 -8.28 0.52
C CYS A 15 -1.77 -9.47 0.97
N PRO A 16 -0.43 -9.38 1.02
CA PRO A 16 0.42 -10.49 1.44
C PRO A 16 0.28 -10.80 2.94
N ASN A 17 -0.33 -9.90 3.72
CA ASN A 17 -0.50 -10.08 5.16
C ASN A 17 -1.87 -10.70 5.52
N CYS A 18 -2.96 -10.21 4.92
CA CYS A 18 -4.32 -10.63 5.28
C CYS A 18 -5.10 -11.32 4.14
N GLY A 19 -4.53 -11.39 2.93
CA GLY A 19 -5.18 -12.02 1.77
C GLY A 19 -6.34 -11.22 1.16
N SER A 20 -6.64 -10.01 1.64
CA SER A 20 -7.74 -9.21 1.09
C SER A 20 -7.41 -8.67 -0.31
N PRO A 21 -8.41 -8.57 -1.22
CA PRO A 21 -8.21 -8.00 -2.54
C PRO A 21 -7.89 -6.50 -2.44
N GLY A 22 -6.78 -6.09 -3.05
CA GLY A 22 -6.36 -4.69 -3.15
C GLY A 22 -6.35 -4.20 -4.60
N LYS A 23 -6.46 -2.88 -4.78
CA LYS A 23 -6.21 -2.26 -6.09
C LYS A 23 -4.71 -2.31 -6.40
N PRO A 24 -4.30 -2.43 -7.68
CA PRO A 24 -2.88 -2.46 -8.07
C PRO A 24 -2.14 -1.18 -7.69
N GLU A 25 -2.86 -0.05 -7.62
CA GLU A 25 -2.35 1.26 -7.21
C GLU A 25 -2.50 1.52 -5.70
N ALA A 26 -3.10 0.59 -4.95
CA ALA A 26 -3.29 0.75 -3.52
C ALA A 26 -1.92 0.75 -2.80
N LEU A 27 -1.59 1.88 -2.17
CA LEU A 27 -0.40 2.00 -1.33
C LEU A 27 -0.52 1.19 -0.04
N PHE A 28 -1.74 1.03 0.47
CA PHE A 28 -2.06 0.31 1.71
C PHE A 28 -3.31 -0.56 1.55
N CYS A 29 -3.34 -1.67 2.27
CA CYS A 29 -4.51 -2.52 2.40
C CYS A 29 -5.58 -1.81 3.23
N ILE A 30 -6.77 -1.64 2.68
CA ILE A 30 -7.88 -0.99 3.40
C ILE A 30 -8.43 -1.82 4.57
N GLN A 31 -8.12 -3.13 4.60
CA GLN A 31 -8.64 -4.06 5.61
C GLN A 31 -7.72 -4.16 6.83
N CYS A 32 -6.40 -4.21 6.62
CA CYS A 32 -5.43 -4.39 7.71
C CYS A 32 -4.39 -3.26 7.82
N GLY A 33 -4.33 -2.33 6.87
CA GLY A 33 -3.34 -1.25 6.84
C GLY A 33 -1.96 -1.65 6.31
N THR A 34 -1.74 -2.90 5.90
CA THR A 34 -0.44 -3.36 5.36
C THR A 34 -0.06 -2.58 4.12
N ALA A 35 1.18 -2.10 4.04
CA ALA A 35 1.70 -1.43 2.85
C ALA A 35 1.78 -2.41 1.67
N MET A 36 1.10 -2.08 0.57
CA MET A 36 1.04 -2.90 -0.66
C MET A 36 1.72 -2.23 -1.86
N GLY A 37 2.02 -0.93 -1.74
CA GLY A 37 2.68 -0.09 -2.74
C GLY A 37 4.20 -0.18 -2.71
N ARG A 38 4.86 0.68 -3.52
CA ARG A 38 6.32 0.79 -3.54
C ARG A 38 6.82 1.37 -2.21
N GLU A 39 7.90 0.80 -1.70
CA GLU A 39 8.59 1.22 -0.49
C GLU A 39 9.90 1.92 -0.83
N ARG A 40 10.26 2.93 -0.04
CA ARG A 40 11.55 3.64 -0.08
C ARG A 40 12.30 3.40 1.23
N ARG A 41 13.61 3.61 1.22
CA ARG A 41 14.40 3.59 2.46
C ARG A 41 14.28 4.92 3.19
N CYS A 42 14.08 4.86 4.50
CA CYS A 42 14.09 6.02 5.38
C CYS A 42 15.43 6.76 5.27
N VAL A 43 15.39 8.09 5.11
CA VAL A 43 16.62 8.91 5.02
C VAL A 43 17.49 8.87 6.28
N LYS A 44 16.92 8.51 7.44
CA LYS A 44 17.64 8.45 8.73
C LYS A 44 18.01 7.03 9.14
N CYS A 45 17.04 6.13 9.22
CA CYS A 45 17.24 4.77 9.75
C CYS A 45 17.26 3.68 8.67
N GLN A 46 17.13 4.05 7.39
CA GLN A 46 17.13 3.13 6.24
C GLN A 46 16.07 2.03 6.25
N SER A 47 15.11 2.07 7.19
CA SER A 47 13.96 1.17 7.23
C SER A 47 13.07 1.33 6.01
N ALA A 48 12.35 0.27 5.62
CA ALA A 48 11.34 0.33 4.58
C ALA A 48 10.19 1.26 5.01
N VAL A 49 9.94 2.29 4.22
CA VAL A 49 8.87 3.26 4.41
C VAL A 49 8.02 3.31 3.14
N PRO A 50 6.69 3.20 3.22
CA PRO A 50 5.83 3.29 2.05
C PRO A 50 5.97 4.64 1.35
N VAL A 51 6.07 4.64 0.02
CA VAL A 51 6.06 5.86 -0.78
C VAL A 51 4.71 6.56 -0.58
N GLY A 52 4.74 7.80 -0.10
CA GLY A 52 3.56 8.57 0.29
C GLY A 52 3.34 8.68 1.80
N ALA A 53 4.06 7.90 2.63
CA ALA A 53 4.05 8.12 4.07
C ALA A 53 4.85 9.38 4.41
N LYS A 54 4.19 10.34 5.09
CA LYS A 54 4.83 11.58 5.54
C LYS A 54 5.85 11.36 6.65
N PHE A 55 5.77 10.26 7.39
CA PHE A 55 6.67 9.96 8.50
C PHE A 55 7.12 8.50 8.45
N CYS A 56 8.34 8.23 8.89
CA CYS A 56 8.85 6.89 9.04
C CYS A 56 8.19 6.21 10.24
N SER A 57 7.49 5.09 10.03
CA SER A 57 6.86 4.33 11.12
C SER A 57 7.84 3.67 12.08
N ASN A 58 9.12 3.57 11.71
CA ASN A 58 10.15 2.96 12.55
C ASN A 58 10.84 3.98 13.46
N CYS A 59 11.25 5.14 12.92
CA CYS A 59 12.01 6.15 13.67
C CYS A 59 11.28 7.49 13.86
N GLY A 60 10.07 7.63 13.33
CA GLY A 60 9.22 8.82 13.49
C GLY A 60 9.63 10.05 12.68
N ILE A 61 10.72 10.00 11.90
CA ILE A 61 11.18 11.19 11.17
C ILE A 61 10.38 11.42 9.90
N GLN A 62 10.18 12.69 9.54
CA GLN A 62 9.48 13.08 8.33
C GLN A 62 10.17 12.52 7.09
N GLN A 63 9.35 12.05 6.16
CA GLN A 63 9.68 11.43 4.90
C GLN A 63 8.90 12.23 3.86
N GLU A 64 9.31 13.47 3.63
CA GLU A 64 8.97 14.23 2.43
C GLU A 64 10.03 14.06 1.33
#